data_AF-A0A842V8M5-F1
#
_entry.id   AF-A0A842V8M5-F1
#
_cell.length_a   1.000
_cell.length_b   1.000
_cell.length_c   1.000
_cell.angle_alpha   90.00
_cell.angle_beta   90.00
_cell.angle_gamma   90.00
#
_symmetry.space_group_name_H-M   'P 1'
#
loop_
_entity.id
_entity.type
_entity.pdbx_description
1 polymer ?
#
loop_
_entity_poly.entity_id
_entity_poly.type
_entity_poly.pdbx_seq_one_letter_code
_entity_poly.pdbx_strand_id
1 'polypeptide(L)'
;MSQKQFTTVSIIVFLVLLSSTVLAICDQTIGTSTTLSSDIVNCSTTNGVTINSSNVVLDCAGHTIMSNGTGLLNIYGVEVEPGLTNVTIQN
;
A
#
# COMPACT_ATOMS: atom_id res chain seq x y z
N MET A 1 -17.50 17.27 58.59
CA MET A 1 -17.48 15.80 58.45
C MET A 1 -18.40 15.45 57.29
N SER A 2 -18.05 14.71 56.25
CA SER A 2 -16.80 14.17 55.71
C SER A 2 -17.16 13.62 54.31
N GLN A 3 -16.22 13.65 53.38
CA GLN A 3 -16.32 13.26 51.97
C GLN A 3 -17.03 11.93 51.65
N LYS A 4 -17.76 11.87 50.53
CA LYS A 4 -18.04 10.71 49.65
C LYS A 4 -18.53 11.27 48.29
N GLN A 5 -18.05 10.98 47.07
CA GLN A 5 -17.03 10.11 46.49
C GLN A 5 -16.63 10.74 45.13
N PHE A 6 -15.34 10.90 44.88
CA PHE A 6 -14.74 11.24 43.58
C PHE A 6 -14.23 9.93 42.95
N THR A 7 -14.94 9.37 41.99
CA THR A 7 -14.59 8.17 41.18
C THR A 7 -15.54 8.21 40.00
N THR A 8 -15.17 8.53 38.76
CA THR A 8 -14.18 7.82 37.91
C THR A 8 -13.67 8.78 36.83
N VAL A 9 -12.52 9.42 37.08
CA VAL A 9 -11.61 9.86 36.02
C VAL A 9 -10.85 8.62 35.58
N SER A 10 -11.35 7.86 34.61
CA SER A 10 -10.56 6.86 33.89
C SER A 10 -11.40 6.07 32.90
N ILE A 11 -10.91 6.02 31.65
CA ILE A 11 -10.98 4.87 30.74
C ILE A 11 -12.44 4.60 30.33
N ILE A 12 -12.86 5.06 29.17
CA ILE A 12 -12.58 4.34 27.94
C ILE A 12 -12.63 5.35 26.78
N VAL A 13 -11.45 5.79 26.34
CA VAL A 13 -11.21 6.05 24.93
C VAL A 13 -11.35 4.68 24.27
N PHE A 14 -12.58 4.23 23.96
CA PHE A 14 -12.74 3.02 23.14
C PHE A 14 -12.52 3.50 21.72
N LEU A 15 -11.24 3.51 21.42
CA LEU A 15 -10.65 3.23 20.13
C LEU A 15 -11.72 2.69 19.19
N VAL A 16 -12.23 3.56 18.33
CA VAL A 16 -12.90 3.12 17.11
C VAL A 16 -11.81 2.39 16.35
N LEU A 17 -11.73 1.07 16.53
CA LEU A 17 -10.99 0.19 15.65
C LEU A 17 -11.76 0.21 14.33
N LEU A 18 -11.62 1.32 13.59
CA LEU A 18 -11.69 1.27 12.15
C LEU A 18 -10.52 0.37 11.76
N SER A 19 -10.80 -0.93 11.72
CA SER A 19 -10.04 -1.86 10.92
C SER A 19 -10.25 -1.38 9.49
N SER A 20 -9.49 -0.36 9.09
CA SER A 20 -9.32 0.01 7.71
C SER A 20 -8.71 -1.23 7.10
N THR A 21 -9.55 -2.11 6.56
CA THR A 21 -9.11 -3.04 5.55
C THR A 21 -8.60 -2.14 4.43
N VAL A 22 -7.29 -1.84 4.47
CA VAL A 22 -6.59 -1.32 3.31
C VAL A 22 -6.86 -2.38 2.27
N LEU A 23 -7.84 -2.13 1.41
CA LEU A 23 -8.11 -2.97 0.27
C LEU A 23 -6.78 -2.95 -0.47
N ALA A 24 -6.03 -4.04 -0.38
CA ALA A 24 -4.71 -4.10 -0.96
C ALA A 24 -4.92 -3.90 -2.46
N ILE A 25 -4.53 -2.72 -2.95
CA ILE A 25 -4.69 -2.33 -4.35
C ILE A 25 -3.56 -3.01 -5.11
N CYS A 26 -3.61 -4.34 -5.15
CA CYS A 26 -2.66 -5.18 -5.85
C CYS A 26 -3.09 -5.36 -7.29
N ASP A 27 -2.17 -5.87 -8.10
CA ASP A 27 -2.34 -6.20 -9.51
C ASP A 27 -2.76 -4.99 -10.36
N GLN A 28 -2.23 -3.80 -10.03
CA GLN A 28 -2.46 -2.60 -10.82
C GLN A 28 -1.66 -2.65 -12.12
N THR A 29 -2.32 -2.64 -13.27
CA THR A 29 -1.65 -2.49 -14.56
C THR A 29 -1.50 -1.02 -14.94
N ILE A 30 -0.27 -0.57 -15.18
CA ILE A 30 0.02 0.80 -15.59
C ILE A 30 0.56 0.81 -17.03
N GLY A 31 -0.27 1.31 -17.94
CA GLY A 31 0.07 1.52 -19.35
C GLY A 31 0.39 2.97 -19.71
N THR A 32 0.21 3.91 -18.78
CA THR A 32 0.48 5.35 -18.96
C THR A 32 1.07 5.93 -17.69
N SER A 33 1.88 6.99 -17.79
CA SER A 33 2.49 7.63 -16.61
C SER A 33 1.45 8.00 -15.56
N THR A 34 1.74 7.64 -14.30
CA THR A 34 0.78 7.70 -13.19
C THR A 34 1.51 8.03 -11.89
N THR A 35 0.84 8.79 -11.03
CA THR A 35 1.28 9.06 -9.66
C THR A 35 0.45 8.22 -8.69
N LEU A 36 1.10 7.54 -7.74
CA LEU A 36 0.40 6.80 -6.70
C LEU A 36 -0.38 7.75 -5.79
N SER A 37 -1.57 7.33 -5.38
CA SER A 37 -2.41 8.05 -4.42
C SER A 37 -2.52 7.35 -3.06
N SER A 38 -1.94 6.16 -2.93
CA SER A 38 -1.94 5.35 -1.71
C SER A 38 -0.85 4.29 -1.73
N ASP A 39 -0.48 3.79 -0.56
CA ASP A 39 0.42 2.66 -0.43
C ASP A 39 -0.17 1.38 -1.03
N ILE A 40 0.66 0.59 -1.70
CA ILE A 40 0.33 -0.74 -2.21
C ILE A 40 1.12 -1.74 -1.38
N VAL A 41 0.47 -2.32 -0.37
CA VAL A 41 1.10 -3.24 0.59
C VAL A 41 0.29 -4.52 0.71
N ASN A 42 0.94 -5.58 1.20
CA ASN A 42 0.33 -6.89 1.46
C ASN A 42 -0.14 -7.65 0.22
N CYS A 43 0.52 -7.46 -0.92
CA CYS A 43 0.29 -8.28 -2.11
C CYS A 43 1.00 -9.63 -1.98
N SER A 44 0.23 -10.69 -1.70
CA SER A 44 0.75 -12.03 -1.39
C SER A 44 0.55 -13.05 -2.52
N THR A 45 -0.42 -12.80 -3.41
CA THR A 45 -0.80 -13.70 -4.50
C THR A 45 -0.59 -13.12 -5.89
N THR A 46 -0.44 -11.80 -5.99
CA THR A 46 -0.24 -11.05 -7.24
C THR A 46 0.77 -9.94 -7.00
N ASN A 47 1.29 -9.36 -8.08
CA ASN A 47 2.18 -8.20 -7.98
C ASN A 47 1.47 -7.02 -7.34
N GLY A 48 2.23 -6.04 -6.86
CA GLY A 48 1.65 -4.74 -6.51
C GLY A 48 1.24 -3.98 -7.77
N VAL A 49 2.22 -3.70 -8.62
CA VAL A 49 2.06 -2.98 -9.88
C VAL A 49 2.75 -3.76 -11.01
N THR A 50 2.11 -3.82 -12.18
CA THR A 50 2.67 -4.34 -13.43
C THR A 50 2.72 -3.21 -14.46
N ILE A 51 3.91 -2.87 -14.94
CA ILE A 51 4.10 -1.92 -16.03
C ILE A 51 4.04 -2.68 -17.37
N ASN A 52 3.09 -2.31 -18.25
CA ASN A 52 2.86 -3.00 -19.53
C ASN A 52 3.06 -2.10 -20.77
N SER A 53 3.73 -0.95 -20.62
CA SER A 53 3.95 -0.01 -21.71
C SER A 53 5.30 0.69 -21.60
N SER A 54 5.86 1.10 -22.74
CA SER A 54 7.12 1.87 -22.81
C SER A 54 6.84 3.37 -22.63
N ASN A 55 7.88 4.15 -22.30
CA ASN A 55 7.79 5.61 -22.11
C ASN A 55 6.82 6.02 -21.00
N VAL A 56 6.90 5.34 -19.85
CA VAL A 56 6.05 5.59 -18.70
C VAL A 56 6.87 5.97 -17.48
N VAL A 57 6.29 6.84 -16.66
CA VAL A 57 6.81 7.22 -15.34
C VAL A 57 5.80 6.75 -14.29
N LEU A 58 6.22 5.87 -13.40
CA LEU A 58 5.54 5.61 -12.15
C LEU A 58 6.17 6.48 -11.07
N ASP A 59 5.43 7.50 -10.63
CA ASP A 59 5.82 8.34 -9.51
C ASP A 59 5.15 7.85 -8.22
N CYS A 60 5.94 7.33 -7.30
CA CYS A 60 5.44 6.83 -6.03
C CYS A 60 4.98 7.96 -5.10
N ALA A 61 5.40 9.22 -5.31
CA ALA A 61 4.99 10.39 -4.53
C ALA A 61 5.03 10.21 -3.00
N GLY A 62 6.03 9.47 -2.49
CA GLY A 62 6.19 9.18 -1.07
C GLY A 62 5.43 7.95 -0.57
N HIS A 63 4.69 7.25 -1.44
CA HIS A 63 3.99 6.02 -1.12
C HIS A 63 4.87 4.77 -1.27
N THR A 64 4.53 3.75 -0.49
CA THR A 64 5.25 2.47 -0.47
C THR A 64 4.59 1.43 -1.37
N ILE A 65 5.39 0.75 -2.20
CA ILE A 65 4.98 -0.50 -2.87
C ILE A 65 5.75 -1.66 -2.23
N MET A 66 5.02 -2.57 -1.57
CA MET A 66 5.59 -3.74 -0.89
C MET A 66 4.79 -5.00 -1.24
N SER A 67 5.50 -5.96 -1.84
CA SER A 67 5.02 -7.34 -1.99
C SER A 67 5.44 -8.17 -0.79
N ASN A 68 4.52 -9.00 -0.28
CA ASN A 68 4.80 -10.03 0.72
C ASN A 68 5.03 -11.41 0.06
N GLY A 69 5.28 -11.43 -1.25
CA GLY A 69 5.56 -12.63 -2.00
C GLY A 69 6.72 -13.42 -1.38
N THR A 70 6.55 -14.74 -1.28
CA THR A 70 7.56 -15.64 -0.69
C THR A 70 8.74 -15.92 -1.62
N GLY A 71 8.88 -15.19 -2.73
CA GLY A 71 9.84 -15.45 -3.82
C GLY A 71 9.53 -16.69 -4.67
N LEU A 72 8.60 -17.56 -4.24
CA LEU A 72 8.27 -18.82 -4.91
C LEU A 72 7.32 -18.67 -6.10
N LEU A 73 6.65 -17.52 -6.22
CA LEU A 73 5.57 -17.29 -7.18
C LEU A 73 5.87 -16.17 -8.19
N ASN A 74 7.12 -15.68 -8.26
CA ASN A 74 7.50 -14.51 -9.06
C ASN A 74 6.60 -13.29 -8.79
N ILE A 75 6.31 -13.02 -7.51
CA ILE A 75 5.44 -11.92 -7.10
C ILE A 75 6.29 -10.74 -6.62
N TYR A 76 6.20 -9.63 -7.34
CA TYR A 76 7.00 -8.42 -7.11
C TYR A 76 6.16 -7.25 -6.59
N GLY A 77 6.80 -6.32 -5.89
CA GLY A 77 6.16 -5.03 -5.61
C GLY A 77 5.86 -4.32 -6.92
N VAL A 78 6.89 -4.20 -7.78
CA VAL A 78 6.76 -3.68 -9.13
C VAL A 78 7.34 -4.69 -10.11
N GLU A 79 6.54 -5.15 -11.06
CA GLU A 79 6.97 -5.91 -12.24
C GLU A 79 6.97 -4.98 -13.46
N VAL A 80 8.00 -5.09 -14.29
CA VAL A 80 8.05 -4.43 -15.61
C VAL A 80 8.06 -5.54 -16.65
N GLU A 81 7.06 -5.54 -17.54
CA GLU A 81 6.96 -6.57 -18.58
C GLU A 81 8.21 -6.58 -19.48
N PRO A 82 8.61 -7.76 -19.97
CA PRO A 82 9.81 -7.89 -20.79
C PRO A 82 9.68 -7.12 -22.11
N GLY A 83 10.80 -6.52 -22.56
CA GLY A 83 10.87 -5.81 -23.85
C GLY A 83 10.42 -4.35 -23.81
N LEU A 84 10.03 -3.83 -22.65
CA LEU A 84 9.70 -2.42 -22.48
C LEU A 84 10.96 -1.54 -22.41
N THR A 85 10.85 -0.30 -22.88
CA THR A 85 11.94 0.68 -22.89
C THR A 85 11.49 1.99 -22.28
N ASN A 86 12.45 2.75 -21.72
CA ASN A 86 12.19 4.07 -21.13
C ASN A 86 11.10 4.04 -20.04
N VAL A 87 11.24 3.11 -19.09
CA VAL A 87 10.41 3.03 -17.88
C VAL A 87 11.17 3.68 -16.74
N THR A 88 10.56 4.67 -16.09
CA THR A 88 11.12 5.31 -14.89
C THR A 88 10.22 5.02 -13.70
N ILE A 89 10.81 4.55 -12.60
CA ILE A 89 10.14 4.40 -11.31
C ILE A 89 10.88 5.31 -10.34
N GLN A 90 10.16 6.23 -9.71
CA GLN A 90 10.76 7.24 -8.84
C GLN A 90 9.94 7.43 -7.56
N ASN A 91 10.59 7.95 -6.54
CA ASN A 91 10.00 8.34 -5.27
C ASN A 91 10.67 9.61 -4.75
#